data_AF-A0A0R2AC66-F1
#
_entry.id   AF-A0A0R2AC66-F1
#
_cell.length_a   1.000
_cell.length_b   1.000
_cell.length_c   1.000
_cell.angle_alpha   90.00
_cell.angle_beta   90.00
_cell.angle_gamma   90.00
#
_symmetry.space_group_name_H-M   'P 1'
#
loop_
_entity.id
_entity.type
_entity.pdbx_description
1 polymer ?
#
loop_
_entity_poly.entity_id
_entity_poly.type
_entity_poly.pdbx_seq_one_letter_code
_entity_poly.pdbx_strand_id
1 'polypeptide(L)' 'MSWFPGAYQTGLGRFLASICEPYLEIFRFIPPLGGIDFSPLVAFFALGIVEKGLLFFLSLIL' A
#
# COMPACT_ATOMS: atom_id res chain seq x y z
N MET A 1 8.65 -6.43 7.00
CA MET A 1 8.30 -5.02 7.28
C MET A 1 9.16 -4.51 8.41
N SER A 2 10.04 -3.55 8.13
CA SER A 2 10.78 -2.84 9.19
C SER A 2 9.86 -2.06 10.14
N TRP A 3 8.62 -1.78 9.73
CA TRP A 3 7.64 -1.01 10.50
C TRP A 3 7.00 -1.78 11.65
N PHE A 4 6.84 -3.09 11.49
CA PHE A 4 6.20 -3.95 12.49
C PHE A 4 7.00 -5.24 12.65
N PRO A 5 8.08 -5.21 13.45
CA PRO A 5 8.85 -6.40 13.79
C PRO A 5 7.92 -7.49 14.36
N GLY A 6 8.01 -8.72 13.84
CA GLY A 6 7.20 -9.85 14.30
C GLY A 6 5.77 -9.93 13.73
N ALA A 7 5.25 -8.91 13.04
CA ALA A 7 3.87 -8.95 12.51
C ALA A 7 3.62 -10.13 11.55
N TYR A 8 4.58 -10.45 10.68
CA TYR A 8 4.52 -11.59 9.75
C TYR A 8 4.47 -12.96 10.45
N GLN A 9 4.88 -13.02 11.71
CA GLN A 9 4.87 -14.27 12.48
C GLN A 9 3.44 -14.61 12.95
N THR A 10 2.53 -13.63 12.97
CA THR A 10 1.12 -13.82 13.31
C THR A 10 0.32 -14.32 12.10
N GLY A 11 -0.76 -15.08 12.35
CA GLY A 11 -1.66 -15.54 11.29
C GLY A 11 -2.33 -14.38 10.53
N LEU A 12 -2.73 -13.33 11.27
CA LEU A 12 -3.30 -12.11 10.71
C LEU A 12 -2.28 -11.37 9.83
N GLY A 13 -1.02 -11.27 10.25
CA GLY A 13 0.01 -10.61 9.46
C GLY A 13 0.31 -11.33 8.14
N ARG A 14 0.31 -12.66 8.12
CA ARG A 14 0.45 -13.43 6.87
C ARG A 14 -0.74 -13.22 5.94
N PHE A 15 -1.95 -13.19 6.49
CA PHE A 15 -3.16 -12.93 5.73
C PHE A 15 -3.12 -11.54 5.09
N LEU A 16 -2.88 -10.48 5.87
CA LEU A 16 -2.75 -9.12 5.34
C LEU A 16 -1.62 -9.00 4.31
N ALA A 17 -0.46 -9.60 4.58
CA ALA A 17 0.64 -9.61 3.63
C ALA A 17 0.25 -10.23 2.28
N SER A 18 -0.50 -11.34 2.27
CA SER A 18 -0.94 -11.98 1.03
C SER A 18 -1.86 -11.10 0.16
N ILE A 19 -2.65 -10.22 0.80
CA ILE A 19 -3.56 -9.31 0.09
C ILE A 19 -2.83 -8.05 -0.35
N CYS A 20 -1.97 -7.51 0.52
CA CYS A 20 -1.29 -6.23 0.27
C CYS A 20 -0.05 -6.37 -0.60
N GLU A 21 0.67 -7.51 -0.59
CA GLU A 21 1.91 -7.71 -1.37
C GLU A 21 1.76 -7.36 -2.85
N PRO A 22 0.75 -7.86 -3.60
CA PRO A 22 0.61 -7.56 -5.03
C PRO A 22 0.47 -6.06 -5.32
N TYR A 23 -0.23 -5.33 -4.43
CA TYR A 23 -0.37 -3.89 -4.57
C TYR A 23 0.91 -3.15 -4.19
N LEU A 24 1.59 -3.56 -3.11
CA LEU A 24 2.85 -2.98 -2.66
C LEU A 24 4.00 -3.25 -3.63
N GLU A 25 3.97 -4.36 -4.37
CA GLU A 25 4.95 -4.73 -5.39
C GLU A 25 5.07 -3.64 -6.47
N ILE A 26 3.96 -3.00 -6.82
CA ILE A 26 3.91 -1.87 -7.78
C ILE A 26 4.81 -0.72 -7.30
N PHE A 27 4.96 -0.53 -6.00
CA PHE A 27 5.71 0.57 -5.39
C PHE A 27 7.13 0.17 -4.97
N ARG A 28 7.58 -1.06 -5.24
CA ARG A 28 8.93 -1.53 -4.86
C ARG A 28 10.08 -0.80 -5.55
N PHE A 29 9.80 0.03 -6.56
CA PHE A 29 10.79 0.93 -7.13
C PHE A 29 11.21 2.05 -6.18
N ILE A 30 10.44 2.30 -5.10
CA ILE A 30 10.76 3.28 -4.07
C ILE A 30 11.82 2.67 -3.15
N PRO A 31 13.07 3.18 -3.16
CA PRO A 31 14.11 2.63 -2.31
C PRO A 31 13.79 2.91 -0.83
N PRO A 32 14.15 1.98 0.09
CA PRO A 32 14.02 2.24 1.51
C PRO A 32 14.95 3.39 1.93
N LEU A 33 14.46 4.30 2.77
CA LEU A 33 15.25 5.40 3.32
C LEU A 33 15.58 5.07 4.77
N GLY A 34 16.87 5.04 5.12
CA GLY A 34 17.32 4.74 6.48
C GLY A 34 16.88 3.35 7.00
N GLY A 35 16.70 2.36 6.11
CA GLY A 35 16.24 1.01 6.48
C GLY A 35 14.73 0.87 6.67
N ILE A 36 13.97 1.94 6.46
CA ILE A 36 12.51 1.98 6.54
C ILE A 36 11.93 1.95 5.13
N ASP A 37 11.00 1.02 4.89
CA ASP A 37 10.30 0.90 3.61
C ASP A 37 9.15 1.91 3.52
N PHE A 38 9.22 2.86 2.59
CA PHE A 38 8.18 3.88 2.41
C PHE A 38 7.11 3.50 1.39
N SER A 39 7.28 2.36 0.70
CA SER A 39 6.33 1.87 -0.31
C SER A 39 4.89 1.80 0.22
N PRO A 40 4.61 1.30 1.45
CA PRO A 40 3.25 1.24 1.99
C PRO A 40 2.59 2.61 2.19
N LEU A 41 3.37 3.63 2.57
CA LEU A 41 2.85 4.98 2.77
C LEU A 41 2.42 5.61 1.43
N VAL A 42 3.28 5.48 0.43
CA VAL A 42 3.02 6.03 -0.91
C VAL A 42 1.86 5.27 -1.56
N ALA A 43 1.81 3.95 -1.42
CA ALA A 43 0.70 3.13 -1.87
C ALA A 43 -0.64 3.58 -1.26
N PHE A 44 -0.67 3.88 0.05
CA PHE A 44 -1.88 4.40 0.70
C PHE A 44 -2.35 5.72 0.11
N PHE A 45 -1.45 6.69 -0.08
CA PHE A 45 -1.82 7.97 -0.69
C PHE A 45 -2.25 7.82 -2.16
N ALA A 46 -1.55 6.98 -2.93
CA ALA A 46 -1.89 6.70 -4.31
C ALA A 46 -3.30 6.11 -4.43
N LEU A 47 -3.67 5.17 -3.56
CA LEU A 47 -5.01 4.59 -3.51
C LEU A 47 -6.09 5.66 -3.28
N GLY A 48 -5.88 6.56 -2.31
CA GLY A 48 -6.83 7.64 -2.03
C GLY A 48 -6.95 8.66 -3.18
N ILE A 49 -5.89 8.88 -3.95
CA ILE A 49 -5.94 9.72 -5.16
C ILE A 49 -6.77 9.02 -6.25
N VAL A 50 -6.56 7.72 -6.47
CA VAL A 50 -7.30 6.93 -7.44
C VAL A 50 -8.79 6.88 -7.08
N GLU A 51 -9.11 6.66 -5.82
CA GLU A 51 -10.50 6.65 -5.33
C GLU A 51 -11.20 7.99 -5.61
N LYS A 52 -10.58 9.11 -5.21
CA LYS A 52 -11.14 10.46 -5.45
C LYS A 52 -11.26 10.77 -6.93
N GLY A 53 -10.26 10.41 -7.73
CA GLY A 53 -10.27 10.58 -9.17
C GLY A 53 -11.42 9.80 -9.81
N LEU A 54 -11.61 8.54 -9.43
CA LEU A 54 -12.69 7.69 -9.93
C LEU A 54 -14.07 8.27 -9.58
N LEU A 55 -14.27 8.70 -8.33
CA LEU A 55 -15.52 9.34 -7.90
C LEU A 55 -15.79 10.64 -8.66
N PHE A 56 -14.76 11.46 -8.87
CA PHE A 56 -14.87 12.67 -9.66
C PHE A 56 -15.27 12.37 -11.10
N PHE A 57 -14.61 11.42 -11.78
CA PHE A 57 -14.99 11.03 -13.14
C PHE A 57 -16.41 10.48 -13.22
N LEU A 58 -16.82 9.64 -12.27
CA LEU A 58 -18.18 9.12 -12.21
C LEU A 58 -19.20 10.26 -12.07
N SER A 59 -18.91 11.27 -11.22
CA SER A 59 -19.75 12.45 -11.04
C SER A 59 -19.83 13.38 -12.24
N LEU A 60 -18.89 13.28 -13.19
CA LEU A 60 -18.94 14.03 -14.45
C LEU A 60 -19.79 13.35 -15.52
N ILE A 61 -19.93 12.03 -15.45
CA ILE A 61 -20.61 11.21 -16.45
C ILE A 61 -22.09 11.03 -16.11
N LEU A 62 -22.42 10.93 -14.83
CA LEU A 62 -23.80 10.85 -14.31
C LEU A 62 -24.41 12.25 -14.16
#